data_AF-A0A484ZAS2-F1
#
_entry.id   AF-A0A484ZAS2-F1
#
_cell.length_a   1.000
_cell.length_b   1.000
_cell.length_c   1.000
_cell.angle_alpha   90.00
_cell.angle_beta   90.00
_cell.angle_gamma   90.00
#
_symmetry.space_group_name_H-M   'P 1'
#
loop_
_entity.id
_entity.type
_entity.pdbx_description
1 polymer ?
#
loop_
_entity_poly.entity_id
_entity_poly.type
_entity_poly.pdbx_seq_one_letter_code
_entity_poly.pdbx_strand_id
1 'polypeptide(L)'
;MSMKDIGIMDGDLLAVHKTQDVRNGQVVVARIEDEVTVKRLKKQGNVVHLLPENEEFSPIVVDLREQSLTIEGLAVGVIRNGNWM
;
A
#
# COMPACT_ATOMS: atom_id res chain seq x y z
N MET A 1 -11.85 -5.79 0.86
CA MET A 1 -10.98 -4.73 1.41
C MET A 1 -9.60 -5.33 1.67
N SER A 2 -8.57 -4.89 0.96
CA SER A 2 -7.28 -5.59 0.97
C SER A 2 -6.42 -5.38 2.21
N MET A 3 -6.79 -4.48 3.14
CA MET A 3 -5.99 -4.14 4.34
C MET A 3 -6.77 -4.29 5.66
N LYS A 4 -7.83 -5.10 5.63
CA LYS A 4 -8.78 -5.28 6.73
C LYS A 4 -8.11 -5.85 7.98
N ASP A 5 -7.15 -6.76 7.80
CA ASP A 5 -6.55 -7.51 8.92
C ASP A 5 -5.63 -6.64 9.78
N ILE A 6 -5.17 -5.50 9.25
CA ILE A 6 -4.44 -4.48 10.01
C ILE A 6 -5.32 -3.29 10.43
N GLY A 7 -6.64 -3.42 10.29
CA GLY A 7 -7.59 -2.41 10.74
C GLY A 7 -7.68 -1.17 9.86
N ILE A 8 -7.28 -1.23 8.59
CA ILE A 8 -7.60 -0.19 7.59
C ILE A 8 -8.92 -0.58 6.90
N MET A 9 -9.95 0.23 7.13
CA MET A 9 -11.31 0.01 6.64
C MET A 9 -11.65 1.03 5.55
N ASP A 10 -12.67 0.71 4.75
CA ASP A 10 -13.20 1.66 3.78
C ASP A 10 -13.74 2.92 4.48
N GLY A 11 -13.47 4.09 3.90
CA GLY A 11 -13.78 5.40 4.48
C GLY A 11 -12.77 5.93 5.51
N ASP A 12 -11.75 5.16 5.87
CA ASP A 12 -10.68 5.65 6.74
C ASP A 12 -9.78 6.67 6.05
N LEU A 13 -9.31 7.67 6.81
CA LEU A 13 -8.21 8.53 6.37
C LEU A 13 -6.88 7.88 6.73
N LEU A 14 -6.07 7.61 5.71
CA LEU A 14 -4.70 7.16 5.90
C LEU A 14 -3.77 8.37 6.06
N ALA A 15 -3.10 8.48 7.19
CA ALA A 15 -2.01 9.44 7.37
C ALA A 15 -0.77 8.91 6.66
N VAL A 16 -0.24 9.69 5.72
CA VAL A 16 0.89 9.30 4.87
C VAL A 16 2.06 10.24 5.11
N HIS A 17 3.22 9.67 5.45
CA HIS A 17 4.48 10.38 5.41
C HIS A 17 5.08 10.30 4.01
N LYS A 18 5.17 11.44 3.32
CA LYS A 18 5.73 11.53 1.97
C LYS A 18 7.23 11.20 1.98
N THR A 19 7.58 10.01 1.52
CA THR A 19 8.96 9.53 1.38
C THR A 19 9.03 8.41 0.35
N GLN A 20 10.17 8.29 -0.32
CA GLN A 20 10.48 7.15 -1.19
C GLN A 20 11.41 6.14 -0.49
N ASP A 21 11.97 6.50 0.66
CA ASP A 21 12.79 5.59 1.47
C ASP A 21 11.88 4.70 2.32
N VAL A 22 11.60 3.51 1.77
CA VAL A 22 10.74 2.50 2.37
C VAL A 22 11.44 1.14 2.35
N ARG A 23 11.11 0.31 3.33
CA ARG A 23 11.72 -1.00 3.59
C ARG A 23 10.70 -2.11 3.46
N ASN A 24 11.21 -3.32 3.23
CA ASN A 24 10.38 -4.52 3.23
C ASN A 24 9.63 -4.66 4.54
N GLY A 25 8.35 -5.04 4.43
CA GLY A 25 7.45 -5.19 5.55
C GLY A 25 6.70 -3.90 5.93
N GLN A 26 7.02 -2.74 5.35
CA GLN A 26 6.26 -1.51 5.60
C GLN A 26 4.99 -1.43 4.76
N VAL A 27 3.94 -0.80 5.31
CA VAL A 27 2.71 -0.49 4.56
C VAL A 27 2.93 0.81 3.80
N VAL A 28 2.84 0.75 2.49
CA VAL A 28 3.15 1.87 1.61
C VAL A 28 1.93 2.26 0.77
N VAL A 29 1.89 3.53 0.41
CA VAL A 29 1.05 4.01 -0.69
C VAL A 29 1.88 3.94 -1.95
N ALA A 30 1.48 3.06 -2.86
CA ALA A 30 2.16 2.83 -4.12
C ALA A 30 1.24 3.17 -5.28
N ARG A 31 1.81 3.75 -6.32
CA ARG A 31 1.15 3.97 -7.61
C ARG A 31 1.76 3.03 -8.64
N ILE A 32 0.93 2.18 -9.24
CA ILE A 32 1.29 1.35 -10.40
C ILE A 32 0.62 2.01 -11.60
N GLU A 33 1.41 2.53 -12.52
CA GLU A 33 0.91 3.34 -13.64
C GLU A 33 0.02 4.50 -13.12
N ASP A 34 -1.29 4.45 -13.36
CA ASP A 34 -2.26 5.45 -12.91
C ASP A 34 -3.08 5.02 -11.68
N GLU A 35 -2.91 3.78 -11.20
CA GLU A 35 -3.68 3.23 -10.07
C GLU A 35 -2.92 3.37 -8.74
N VAL A 36 -3.58 3.95 -7.72
CA VAL A 36 -3.02 4.09 -6.37
C VAL A 36 -3.55 2.98 -5.47
N THR A 37 -2.65 2.31 -4.75
CA THR A 37 -2.98 1.21 -3.85
C THR A 37 -2.23 1.31 -2.53
N VAL A 38 -2.83 0.76 -1.47
CA VAL A 38 -2.21 0.60 -0.15
C VAL A 38 -1.97 -0.87 0.10
N LYS A 39 -0.70 -1.25 0.26
CA LYS A 39 -0.26 -2.64 0.41
C LYS A 39 1.01 -2.72 1.24
N ARG A 40 1.33 -3.91 1.77
CA ARG A 40 2.63 -4.15 2.40
C ARG A 40 3.68 -4.40 1.32
N LEU A 41 4.77 -3.66 1.39
CA LEU A 41 5.87 -3.74 0.43
C LEU A 41 6.78 -4.95 0.73
N LYS A 42 7.07 -5.74 -0.30
CA LYS A 42 8.16 -6.72 -0.31
C LYS A 42 8.89 -6.67 -1.64
N LYS A 43 10.03 -5.98 -1.67
CA LYS A 43 10.94 -5.86 -2.82
C LYS A 43 12.03 -6.93 -2.77
N GLN A 44 12.23 -7.61 -3.90
CA GLN A 44 13.29 -8.60 -4.13
C GLN A 44 13.96 -8.31 -5.49
N GLY A 45 15.08 -7.59 -5.44
CA GLY A 45 15.75 -7.12 -6.66
C GLY A 45 14.86 -6.16 -7.46
N ASN A 46 14.52 -6.56 -8.70
CA ASN A 46 13.66 -5.79 -9.61
C ASN A 46 12.18 -6.18 -9.53
N VAL A 47 11.83 -7.16 -8.69
CA VAL A 47 10.44 -7.58 -8.50
C VAL A 47 9.93 -7.02 -7.19
N VAL A 48 8.77 -6.37 -7.24
CA VAL A 48 8.06 -5.86 -6.08
C VAL A 48 6.77 -6.63 -5.89
N HIS A 49 6.61 -7.21 -4.71
CA HIS A 49 5.36 -7.80 -4.26
C HIS A 49 4.64 -6.79 -3.37
N LEU A 50 3.42 -6.44 -3.73
CA LEU A 50 2.50 -5.65 -2.92
C LEU A 50 1.50 -6.62 -2.29
N LEU A 51 1.75 -6.95 -1.03
CA LEU A 51 0.98 -7.96 -0.30
C LEU A 51 -0.28 -7.31 0.31
N PRO A 52 -1.46 -7.92 0.15
CA PRO A 52 -2.63 -7.55 0.91
C PRO A 52 -2.52 -8.07 2.35
N GLU A 53 -3.24 -7.41 3.25
CA GLU A 53 -3.58 -7.86 4.59
C GLU A 53 -5.08 -8.25 4.60
N ASN A 54 -5.39 -9.21 3.74
CA ASN A 54 -6.67 -9.91 3.63
C ASN A 54 -6.45 -11.20 2.82
N GLU A 55 -6.75 -12.35 3.43
CA GLU A 55 -6.58 -13.70 2.83
C GLU A 55 -7.40 -13.91 1.55
N GLU A 56 -8.48 -13.15 1.33
CA GLU A 56 -9.31 -13.21 0.12
C GLU A 56 -8.65 -12.54 -1.09
N PHE A 57 -7.53 -11.83 -0.91
CA PHE A 57 -6.86 -11.06 -1.96
C PHE A 57 -5.50 -11.65 -2.32
N SER A 58 -5.23 -11.72 -3.63
CA SER A 58 -3.92 -12.14 -4.14
C SER A 58 -2.88 -11.01 -4.08
N PRO A 59 -1.60 -11.32 -3.83
CA PRO A 59 -0.49 -10.38 -4.03
C PRO A 59 -0.46 -9.78 -5.44
N ILE A 60 -0.16 -8.49 -5.53
CA ILE A 60 0.18 -7.86 -6.82
C ILE A 60 1.70 -7.99 -7.01
N VAL A 61 2.11 -8.48 -8.16
CA VAL A 61 3.53 -8.65 -8.52
C VAL A 61 3.86 -7.69 -9.64
N VAL A 62 4.85 -6.83 -9.40
CA VAL A 62 5.28 -5.78 -10.32
C VAL A 62 6.75 -6.01 -10.68
N ASP A 63 7.04 -6.23 -11.96
CA ASP A 63 8.42 -6.18 -12.46
C ASP A 63 8.77 -4.75 -12.85
N LEU A 64 9.73 -4.16 -12.15
CA LEU A 64 10.18 -2.77 -12.34
C LEU A 64 10.84 -2.53 -13.71
N ARG A 65 11.12 -3.59 -14.48
CA ARG A 65 11.64 -3.51 -15.85
C ARG A 65 10.54 -3.34 -16.88
N GLU A 66 9.33 -3.77 -16.56
CA GLU A 66 8.18 -3.78 -17.46
C GLU A 66 7.13 -2.73 -17.08
N GLN A 67 6.97 -2.47 -15.78
CA GLN A 67 5.92 -1.60 -15.24
C GLN A 67 6.52 -0.50 -14.37
N SER A 68 5.90 0.69 -14.45
CA SER A 68 6.25 1.81 -13.57
C SER A 68 5.61 1.66 -12.19
N LEU A 69 6.43 1.74 -11.15
CA LEU A 69 6.00 1.75 -9.75
C LEU A 69 6.58 2.97 -9.05
N THR A 70 5.72 3.80 -8.48
CA THR A 70 6.12 4.95 -7.66
C THR A 70 5.65 4.74 -6.22
N ILE A 71 6.53 4.99 -5.25
CA ILE A 71 6.14 5.07 -3.84
C ILE A 71 5.76 6.52 -3.54
N GLU A 72 4.50 6.73 -3.16
CA GLU A 72 3.96 8.05 -2.79
C GLU A 72 4.27 8.37 -1.32
N GLY A 73 4.32 7.33 -0.47
CA GLY A 73 4.71 7.50 0.92
C GLY A 73 4.51 6.26 1.79
N LEU A 74 4.91 6.43 3.04
CA LEU A 74 4.76 5.45 4.11
C LEU A 74 3.46 5.72 4.87
N ALA A 75 2.65 4.69 5.10
CA ALA A 75 1.51 4.78 6.00
C ALA A 75 2.00 4.90 7.46
N VAL A 76 1.64 5.98 8.15
CA VAL A 76 2.09 6.26 9.53
C VAL A 76 0.95 6.24 10.56
N GLY A 77 -0.29 6.18 10.11
CA GLY A 77 -1.44 6.10 11.00
C GLY A 77 -2.76 6.08 10.24
N VAL A 78 -3.83 5.81 10.97
CA VAL A 78 -5.19 5.80 10.45
C VAL A 78 -6.03 6.71 11.34
N ILE A 79 -6.81 7.59 10.71
CA ILE A 79 -7.81 8.39 11.39
C ILE A 79 -9.16 7.87 10.91
N ARG A 80 -9.90 7.27 11.85
CA ARG A 80 -11.28 6.84 11.64
C ARG A 80 -12.20 7.82 12.34
N ASN A 81 -12.71 8.79 11.59
CA ASN A 81 -13.79 9.64 12.07
C ASN A 81 -15.10 9.04 11.57
N GLY A 82 -15.91 8.51 12.48
CA GLY A 82 -17.11 7.73 12.15
C GLY A 82 -18.28 8.51 11.53
N ASN A 83 -18.06 9.71 11.00
CA ASN A 83 -19.08 10.52 10.31
C ASN A 83 -18.45 11.61 9.44
N TRP A 84 -18.59 11.47 8.12
CA TRP A 84 -18.94 12.61 7.27
C TRP A 84 -20.42 12.48 6.93
N MET A 85 -21.26 12.93 7.85
CA MET A 85 -22.62 13.39 7.54
C MET A 85 -22.65 14.89 7.83
#